data_AF-A0A2E4LPT0-F1
#
_entry.id   AF-A0A2E4LPT0-F1
#
_cell.length_a   1.000
_cell.length_b   1.000
_cell.length_c   1.000
_cell.angle_alpha   90.00
_cell.angle_beta   90.00
_cell.angle_gamma   90.00
#
_symmetry.space_group_name_H-M   'P 1'
#
loop_
_entity.id
_entity.type
_entity.pdbx_description
1 polymer ?
#
loop_
_entity_poly.entity_id
_entity_poly.type
_entity_poly.pdbx_seq_one_letter_code
_entity_poly.pdbx_strand_id
1 'polypeptide(L)' 'MAILHLQSMRWTSDGELDDADRLILLNTLIPQCIPSVQTELIQVVERLALSQSTLTPQVCES' A
#
# COMPACT_ATOMS: atom_id res chain seq x y z
N MET A 1 8.21 13.22 12.24
CA MET A 1 8.60 11.92 11.65
C MET A 1 7.57 10.88 12.04
N ALA A 2 6.94 10.22 11.07
CA ALA A 2 6.23 8.99 11.35
C ALA A 2 7.26 7.86 11.53
N ILE A 3 7.17 7.13 12.64
CA ILE A 3 8.10 6.06 12.98
C ILE A 3 7.60 4.79 12.30
N LEU A 4 8.37 4.28 11.33
CA LEU A 4 8.10 3.02 10.65
C LEU A 4 8.69 1.86 11.45
N HIS A 5 7.85 1.09 12.13
CA HIS A 5 8.23 -0.19 12.74
C HIS A 5 8.08 -1.33 11.73
N LEU A 6 9.07 -1.52 10.86
CA LEU A 6 9.10 -2.59 9.86
C LEU A 6 8.95 -4.00 10.47
N GLN A 7 9.38 -4.18 11.73
CA GLN A 7 9.27 -5.44 12.46
C GLN A 7 7.84 -5.77 12.90
N SER A 8 6.91 -4.80 12.93
CA SER A 8 5.51 -5.07 13.25
C SER A 8 4.65 -5.31 12.01
N MET A 9 5.20 -5.12 10.81
CA MET A 9 4.50 -5.37 9.56
C MET A 9 4.43 -6.87 9.29
N ARG A 10 3.29 -7.33 8.78
CA ARG A 10 3.07 -8.71 8.44
C ARG A 10 3.73 -8.99 7.09
N TRP A 11 4.60 -9.99 7.10
CA TRP A 11 5.25 -10.50 5.90
C TRP A 11 4.55 -11.80 5.51
N THR A 12 4.32 -11.99 4.21
CA THR A 12 3.87 -13.25 3.66
C THR A 12 4.99 -14.29 3.78
N SER A 13 4.65 -15.57 3.62
CA SER A 13 5.63 -16.66 3.61
C SER A 13 6.62 -16.57 2.44
N ASP A 14 6.31 -15.78 1.42
CA ASP A 14 7.19 -15.52 0.27
C ASP A 14 8.21 -14.40 0.56
N GLY A 15 8.08 -13.72 1.71
CA GLY A 15 8.93 -12.57 2.05
C GLY A 15 8.45 -11.25 1.45
N GLU A 16 7.22 -11.21 0.92
CA GLU A 16 6.56 -9.98 0.51
C GLU A 16 5.81 -9.33 1.69
N LEU A 17 5.63 -8.02 1.66
CA LEU A 17 4.81 -7.34 2.66
C LEU A 17 3.33 -7.56 2.36
N ASP A 18 2.51 -7.78 3.39
CA ASP A 18 1.06 -7.82 3.24
C ASP A 18 0.53 -6.53 2.58
N ASP A 19 -0.50 -6.66 1.74
CA ASP A 19 -1.02 -5.54 0.96
C ASP A 19 -1.50 -4.36 1.82
N ALA A 20 -2.04 -4.63 3.03
CA ALA A 20 -2.46 -3.59 3.96
C ALA A 20 -1.24 -2.86 4.57
N ASP A 21 -0.23 -3.62 5.01
CA ASP A 21 1.00 -3.06 5.57
C ASP A 21 1.81 -2.30 4.51
N ARG A 22 1.72 -2.72 3.25
CA ARG A 22 2.36 -2.06 2.11
C ARG A 22 1.75 -0.70 1.83
N LEU A 23 0.42 -0.58 1.98
CA LEU A 23 -0.26 0.70 1.88
C LEU A 23 0.14 1.65 3.03
N ILE A 24 0.25 1.12 4.25
CA ILE A 24 0.70 1.88 5.43
C ILE A 24 2.13 2.37 5.23
N LEU A 25 3.02 1.51 4.74
CA LEU A 25 4.41 1.86 4.42
C LEU A 25 4.48 2.98 3.38
N LEU A 26 3.77 2.83 2.26
CA LEU A 26 3.75 3.84 1.18
C LEU A 26 3.20 5.19 1.67
N ASN A 27 2.08 5.21 2.38
CA ASN A 27 1.51 6.43 2.96
C ASN A 27 2.45 7.12 3.96
N THR A 28 3.28 6.34 4.65
CA THR A 28 4.26 6.88 5.58
C THR A 28 5.50 7.44 4.87
N LEU A 29 5.91 6.84 3.75
CA LEU A 29 7.07 7.26 2.97
C LEU A 29 6.79 8.48 2.08
N ILE A 30 5.59 8.60 1.50
CA ILE A 30 5.19 9.72 0.63
C ILE A 30 5.58 11.09 1.22
N PRO A 31 5.20 11.48 2.45
CA PRO A 31 5.53 12.81 2.97
C PRO A 31 7.03 13.02 3.26
N GLN A 32 7.85 11.95 3.26
CA GLN A 32 9.28 12.00 3.59
C GLN A 32 10.18 12.01 2.34
N CYS A 33 9.63 11.68 1.17
CA CYS A 33 10.38 11.62 -0.09
C CYS A 33 10.48 13.00 -0.78
N ILE A 34 11.42 13.12 -1.73
CA ILE A 34 11.51 14.29 -2.62
C ILE A 34 10.34 14.32 -3.62
N PRO A 35 9.91 15.50 -4.13
CA PRO A 35 8.67 15.65 -4.90
C PRO A 35 8.50 14.71 -6.10
N SER A 36 9.58 14.40 -6.83
CA SER A 36 9.55 13.45 -7.94
C SER A 36 9.15 12.05 -7.47
N VAL A 37 9.80 11.57 -6.41
CA VAL A 37 9.51 10.27 -5.79
C VAL A 37 8.14 10.27 -5.12
N GLN A 38 7.70 11.38 -4.52
CA GLN A 38 6.34 11.48 -3.96
C GLN A 38 5.27 11.21 -5.02
N THR A 39 5.43 11.81 -6.20
CA THR A 39 4.49 11.65 -7.31
C THR A 39 4.43 10.19 -7.78
N GLU A 40 5.58 9.53 -7.89
CA GLU A 40 5.64 8.11 -8.26
C GLU A 40 4.99 7.20 -7.21
N LEU A 41 5.24 7.47 -5.93
CA LEU A 41 4.65 6.70 -4.82
C LEU A 41 3.13 6.87 -4.75
N ILE A 42 2.60 8.07 -4.99
CA ILE A 42 1.15 8.32 -5.06
C ILE A 42 0.52 7.48 -6.18
N GLN A 43 1.12 7.48 -7.38
CA GLN A 43 0.61 6.68 -8.50
C GLN A 43 0.63 5.18 -8.21
N VAL A 44 1.63 4.69 -7.46
CA VAL A 44 1.68 3.28 -7.03
C VAL A 44 0.53 2.97 -6.06
N VAL A 45 0.27 3.84 -5.09
CA VAL A 45 -0.84 3.69 -4.14
C VAL A 45 -2.19 3.69 -4.86
N GLU A 46 -2.39 4.58 -5.83
CA GLU A 46 -3.63 4.64 -6.63
C GLU A 46 -3.85 3.35 -7.42
N ARG A 47 -2.82 2.82 -8.07
CA ARG A 47 -2.91 1.54 -8.79
C ARG A 47 -3.24 0.38 -7.85
N LEU A 48 -2.65 0.35 -6.67
CA LEU A 48 -2.92 -0.68 -5.67
C LEU A 48 -4.36 -0.62 -5.16
N ALA A 49 -4.88 0.58 -4.90
CA ALA A 49 -6.27 0.77 -4.48
C ALA A 49 -7.26 0.31 -5.57
N LEU A 50 -6.96 0.59 -6.84
CA LEU A 50 -7.77 0.12 -7.97
C LEU A 50 -7.76 -1.41 -8.08
N SER A 51 -6.60 -2.05 -7.93
CA SER A 51 -6.49 -3.51 -7.94
C SER A 51 -7.28 -4.16 -6.80
N GLN A 52 -7.24 -3.60 -5.59
CA GLN A 52 -8.02 -4.12 -4.46
C GLN A 52 -9.53 -3.90 -4.64
N SER A 53 -9.97 -2.77 -5.21
CA SER A 53 -11.39 -2.52 -5.48
C SER A 53 -11.97 -3.44 -6.56
N THR A 54 -11.12 -4.09 -7.37
CA THR A 54 -11.56 -5.08 -8.37
C THR A 54 -11.79 -6.46 -7.74
N LEU A 55 -11.27 -6.69 -6.51
CA LEU A 55 -11.36 -7.95 -5.77
C LEU A 55 -12.50 -7.99 -4.76
N THR A 56 -13.28 -6.92 -4.56
CA THR A 56 -14.60 -7.08 -3.95
C THR A 56 -15.50 -7.69 -5.02
N PRO A 57 -15.87 -8.99 -4.96
CA PRO A 57 -16.92 -9.48 -5.83
C PRO A 57 -18.13 -8.61 -5.51
N GLN A 58 -18.57 -7.82 -6.50
CA GLN A 58 -19.93 -7.35 -6.48
C GLN A 58 -20.76 -8.63 -6.41
N VAL A 59 -21.25 -8.94 -5.21
CA VAL A 59 -22.26 -9.96 -5.01
C VAL A 59 -23.45 -9.47 -5.81
N CYS A 60 -23.57 -9.96 -7.05
CA CYS A 60 -24.81 -9.92 -7.78
C CYS A 60 -25.80 -10.79 -7.01
N GLU A 61 -26.48 -10.20 -6.03
CA GLU A 61 -27.79 -10.71 -5.60
C GLU A 61 -28.71 -10.61 -6.82
N SER A 62 -29.01 -11.78 -7.39
CA SER A 62 -30.05 -11.99 -8.40
C SER A 62 -31.37 -12.33 -7.73
#